data_AF-A0A660Y8Z8-F1
#
_entry.id   AF-A0A660Y8Z8-F1
#
_cell.length_a   1.000
_cell.length_b   1.000
_cell.length_c   1.000
_cell.angle_alpha   90.00
_cell.angle_beta   90.00
_cell.angle_gamma   90.00
#
_symmetry.space_group_name_H-M   'P 1'
#
loop_
_entity.id
_entity.type
_entity.pdbx_description
1 polymer ?
#
loop_
_entity_poly.entity_id
_entity_poly.type
_entity_poly.pdbx_seq_one_letter_code
_entity_poly.pdbx_strand_id
1 'polypeptide(L)' 'MASELRAERPPANVMTILAKEELEAQRRFAHVGRNDPCPCGSGRKFKHCCGRRRP' A
#
# COMPACT_ATOMS: atom_id res chain seq x y z
N MET A 1 4.65 -7.25 11.81
CA MET A 1 5.55 -8.35 12.23
C MET A 1 4.99 -9.14 13.42
N ALA A 2 4.56 -8.49 14.52
CA ALA A 2 3.95 -9.20 15.67
C ALA A 2 2.55 -9.83 15.39
N SER A 3 1.81 -9.31 14.41
CA SER A 3 0.51 -9.82 13.98
C SER A 3 0.58 -11.13 13.18
N GLU A 4 1.75 -11.47 12.62
CA GLU A 4 1.93 -12.68 11.80
C GLU A 4 2.16 -13.94 12.65
N LEU A 5 2.87 -13.81 13.77
CA LEU A 5 3.13 -14.91 14.72
C LEU A 5 1.85 -15.43 15.40
N ARG A 6 0.80 -14.61 15.49
CA ARG A 6 -0.50 -15.00 16.08
C ARG A 6 -1.44 -15.70 15.10
N ALA A 7 -1.16 -15.62 13.80
CA ALA A 7 -2.07 -16.10 12.77
C ALA A 7 -1.79 -17.55 12.34
N GLU A 8 -0.74 -18.19 12.89
CA GLU A 8 -0.35 -19.60 12.64
C GLU A 8 -0.40 -20.01 11.16
N ARG A 9 -0.16 -19.07 10.25
CA ARG A 9 -0.24 -19.35 8.82
C ARG A 9 0.96 -20.22 8.46
N PRO A 10 0.74 -21.40 7.84
CA PRO A 10 1.84 -22.27 7.47
C PRO A 10 2.80 -21.51 6.54
N PRO A 11 4.12 -21.64 6.75
CA PRO A 11 5.13 -20.88 5.99
C PRO A 11 5.05 -21.10 4.48
N ALA A 12 4.44 -22.21 4.05
CA ALA A 12 4.16 -22.53 2.65
C ALA A 12 3.38 -21.43 1.90
N ASN A 13 2.56 -20.64 2.61
CA ASN A 13 1.72 -19.60 1.98
C ASN A 13 2.31 -18.18 2.07
N VAL A 14 3.48 -17.99 2.68
CA VAL A 14 4.08 -16.66 2.86
C VAL A 14 4.31 -15.96 1.52
N MET A 15 4.80 -16.68 0.51
CA MET A 15 5.03 -16.13 -0.83
C MET A 15 3.75 -15.61 -1.50
N THR A 16 2.63 -16.32 -1.32
CA THR A 16 1.35 -15.93 -1.92
C THR A 16 0.69 -14.77 -1.18
N ILE A 17 0.94 -14.63 0.13
CA ILE A 17 0.46 -13.51 0.94
C ILE A 17 1.21 -12.23 0.57
N LEU A 18 2.55 -12.27 0.55
CA LEU A 18 3.37 -11.12 0.20
C LEU A 18 3.06 -10.61 -1.22
N ALA A 19 2.88 -11.52 -2.19
CA ALA A 19 2.50 -11.15 -3.55
C ALA A 19 1.11 -10.46 -3.63
N LYS A 20 0.14 -10.87 -2.79
CA LYS A 20 -1.17 -10.21 -2.70
C LYS A 20 -1.05 -8.81 -2.10
N GLU A 21 -0.25 -8.65 -1.05
CA GLU A 21 -0.03 -7.36 -0.40
C GLU A 21 0.63 -6.34 -1.34
N GLU A 22 1.61 -6.77 -2.14
CA GLU A 22 2.23 -5.92 -3.16
C GLU A 22 1.24 -5.49 -4.25
N LEU A 23 0.39 -6.41 -4.72
CA LEU A 23 -0.64 -6.10 -5.71
C LEU A 23 -1.65 -5.09 -5.17
N GLU A 24 -2.09 -5.25 -3.93
CA GLU A 24 -2.96 -4.29 -3.28
C GLU A 24 -2.28 -2.92 -3.12
N ALA A 25 -1.00 -2.90 -2.73
CA ALA A 25 -0.23 -1.67 -2.62
C ALA A 25 -0.14 -0.95 -3.97
N GLN A 26 0.11 -1.65 -5.07
CA GLN A 26 0.11 -1.08 -6.41
C GLN A 26 -1.27 -0.52 -6.80
N ARG A 27 -2.35 -1.27 -6.52
CA ARG A 27 -3.73 -0.85 -6.81
C ARG A 27 -4.14 0.40 -6.05
N ARG A 28 -3.69 0.56 -4.80
CA ARG A 28 -4.00 1.76 -3.98
C ARG A 28 -3.58 3.07 -4.64
N PHE A 29 -2.57 3.04 -5.51
CA PHE A 29 -2.07 4.24 -6.21
C PHE A 29 -2.34 4.22 -7.73
N ALA A 30 -2.90 3.15 -8.29
CA ALA A 30 -3.06 2.99 -9.75
C ALA A 30 -4.05 3.99 -10.37
N HIS A 31 -5.09 4.39 -9.63
CA HIS A 31 -6.19 5.21 -10.14
C HIS A 31 -6.38 6.53 -9.38
N VAL A 32 -5.43 6.94 -8.55
CA VAL A 32 -5.53 8.19 -7.78
C VAL A 32 -5.18 9.40 -8.67
N GLY A 33 -6.10 10.35 -8.79
CA GLY A 33 -5.86 11.61 -9.45
C GLY A 33 -4.93 12.51 -8.64
N ARG A 34 -4.18 13.40 -9.31
CA ARG A 34 -3.22 14.31 -8.65
C ARG A 34 -3.83 15.22 -7.57
N ASN A 35 -5.11 15.58 -7.69
CA ASN A 35 -5.80 16.44 -6.74
C ASN A 35 -6.57 15.68 -5.66
N ASP A 36 -6.74 14.37 -5.78
CA ASP A 36 -7.49 13.55 -4.83
C ASP A 36 -6.77 13.46 -3.49
N PRO A 37 -7.50 13.20 -2.39
CA PRO A 37 -6.87 12.89 -1.11
C PRO A 37 -5.90 11.72 -1.24
N CYS A 38 -4.72 11.84 -0.64
CA CYS A 38 -3.70 10.80 -0.70
C CYS A 38 -4.20 9.52 0.01
N PRO A 39 -4.21 8.36 -0.64
CA PRO A 39 -4.61 7.08 -0.04
C PRO A 39 -3.64 6.60 1.06
N CYS A 40 -2.54 7.31 1.26
CA CYS A 40 -1.60 7.14 2.36
C CYS A 40 -2.12 7.65 3.72
N GLY A 41 -3.31 8.28 3.77
CA GLY A 41 -3.91 8.76 5.02
C GLY A 41 -3.36 10.10 5.53
N SER A 42 -2.54 10.81 4.74
CA SER A 42 -1.90 12.05 5.18
C SER A 42 -2.81 13.28 5.17
N GLY A 43 -4.05 13.17 4.67
CA GLY A 43 -4.98 14.28 4.47
C GLY A 43 -4.59 15.28 3.37
N ARG A 44 -3.40 15.12 2.75
CA ARG A 44 -2.90 15.98 1.69
C ARG A 44 -3.37 15.49 0.31
N LYS A 45 -3.48 16.40 -0.67
CA LYS A 45 -3.70 16.02 -2.08
C LYS A 45 -2.54 15.15 -2.58
N PHE A 46 -2.82 14.17 -3.44
CA PHE A 46 -1.83 13.20 -3.91
C PHE A 46 -0.56 13.87 -4.47
N LYS A 47 -0.70 14.93 -5.28
CA LYS A 47 0.41 15.72 -5.83
C LYS A 47 1.31 16.41 -4.81
N HIS A 48 0.85 16.60 -3.58
CA HIS A 48 1.59 17.21 -2.47
C HIS A 48 2.06 16.17 -1.44
N CYS A 49 1.81 14.88 -1.68
CA CYS A 49 2.21 13.79 -0.81
C CYS A 49 2.97 12.71 -1.61
N CYS A 50 2.43 11.50 -1.75
CA CYS A 50 3.08 10.38 -2.44
C CYS A 50 3.29 10.62 -3.95
N GLY A 51 2.46 11.46 -4.57
CA GLY A 51 2.59 11.88 -5.97
C GLY A 51 3.41 13.15 -6.18
N ARG A 52 4.15 13.62 -5.15
CA ARG A 52 5.03 14.78 -5.25
C ARG A 52 6.23 14.42 -6.13
N ARG A 53 6.23 14.92 -7.36
CA ARG A 53 7.45 15.00 -8.16
C ARG A 53 8.28 16.15 -7.59
N ARG A 54 9.53 15.88 -7.19
CA ARG A 54 10.47 16.96 -6.84
C ARG A 54 10.68 17.83 -8.10
N PRO A 55 10.90 19.16 -7.92
CA PRO A 55 11.26 20.03 -9.03
C PRO A 55 12.57 19.56 -9.68
#